data_AF-A0A8S3JXD8-F1
#
_entry.id   AF-A0A8S3JXD8-F1
#
_cell.length_a   1.000
_cell.length_b   1.000
_cell.length_c   1.000
_cell.angle_alpha   90.00
_cell.angle_beta   90.00
_cell.angle_gamma   90.00
#
_symmetry.space_group_name_H-M   'P 1'
#
loop_
_entity.id
_entity.type
_entity.pdbx_description
1 polymer ?
#
loop_
_entity_poly.entity_id
_entity_poly.type
_entity_poly.pdbx_seq_one_letter_code
_entity_poly.pdbx_strand_id
1 'polypeptide(L)'
;HSAIRLRRFISNELEKLKIKNKICAITTDNGPDIRAAASTTDFGIRLSCVAHDLNLTIQSALWENTKSRDDDDDHQQQENDDNISIADGEDIPEEYLNESSSENEEALTKSTIDDDDEKEE
;
A
#
# COMPACT_ATOMS: atom_id res chain seq x y z
N HIS A 1 -8.95 9.61 4.33
CA HIS A 1 -10.10 9.37 5.23
C HIS A 1 -9.90 7.99 5.83
N SER A 2 -9.89 7.79 7.15
CA SER A 2 -9.63 6.45 7.69
C SER A 2 -10.69 5.41 7.29
N ALA A 3 -10.27 4.15 7.16
CA ALA A 3 -11.15 3.01 6.90
C ALA A 3 -12.37 2.94 7.84
N ILE A 4 -12.18 3.20 9.15
CA ILE A 4 -13.25 3.20 10.15
C ILE A 4 -14.32 4.26 9.81
N ARG A 5 -13.88 5.47 9.42
CA ARG A 5 -14.80 6.57 9.09
C ARG A 5 -15.58 6.27 7.81
N LEU A 6 -14.93 5.67 6.81
CA LEU A 6 -15.57 5.24 5.56
C LEU A 6 -16.61 4.14 5.83
N ARG A 7 -16.25 3.12 6.62
CA ARG A 7 -17.17 2.04 7.00
C ARG A 7 -18.42 2.59 7.67
N ARG A 8 -18.25 3.46 8.68
CA ARG A 8 -19.38 4.08 9.39
C ARG A 8 -20.28 4.88 8.44
N PHE A 9 -19.67 5.66 7.54
CA PHE A 9 -20.42 6.43 6.56
C PHE A 9 -21.25 5.52 5.63
N ILE A 10 -20.62 4.52 5.02
CA ILE A 10 -21.29 3.57 4.11
C ILE A 10 -22.43 2.84 4.85
N SER A 11 -22.16 2.31 6.04
CA SER A 11 -23.18 1.63 6.85
C SER A 11 -24.39 2.52 7.15
N ASN A 12 -24.17 3.78 7.53
CA ASN A 12 -25.26 4.72 7.80
C ASN A 12 -26.10 5.00 6.56
N GLU A 13 -25.49 5.14 5.39
CA GLU A 13 -26.23 5.36 4.13
C GLU A 13 -27.03 4.12 3.72
N LEU A 14 -26.46 2.91 3.86
CA LEU A 14 -27.17 1.66 3.56
C LEU A 14 -28.32 1.39 4.54
N GLU A 15 -28.18 1.81 5.80
CA GLU A 15 -29.20 1.70 6.83
C GLU A 15 -30.36 2.67 6.58
N LYS A 16 -30.08 3.93 6.23
CA LYS A 16 -31.11 4.90 5.79
C LYS A 16 -31.95 4.37 4.64
N LEU A 17 -31.32 3.66 3.71
CA LEU A 17 -31.98 3.04 2.55
C LEU A 17 -32.66 1.70 2.88
N LYS A 18 -32.51 1.17 4.11
CA LYS A 18 -33.02 -0.15 4.53
C LYS A 18 -32.58 -1.31 3.62
N ILE A 19 -31.33 -1.22 3.13
CA ILE A 19 -30.72 -2.23 2.24
C ILE A 19 -29.47 -2.87 2.81
N LYS A 20 -28.98 -2.45 3.99
CA LYS A 20 -27.74 -2.96 4.60
C LYS A 20 -27.65 -4.49 4.56
N ASN A 21 -28.70 -5.18 4.98
CA ASN A 21 -28.74 -6.66 5.04
C ASN A 21 -29.08 -7.33 3.68
N LYS A 22 -29.19 -6.55 2.60
CA LYS A 22 -29.51 -7.03 1.24
C LYS A 22 -28.31 -6.93 0.30
N ILE A 23 -27.21 -6.30 0.72
CA ILE A 23 -25.99 -6.20 -0.06
C ILE A 23 -25.26 -7.54 -0.04
N CYS A 24 -25.07 -8.14 -1.21
CA CYS A 24 -24.28 -9.36 -1.37
C CYS A 24 -22.83 -9.09 -1.79
N ALA A 25 -22.59 -7.97 -2.45
CA ALA A 25 -21.27 -7.55 -2.89
C ALA A 25 -21.19 -6.03 -3.05
N ILE A 26 -19.98 -5.51 -2.91
CA ILE A 26 -19.64 -4.10 -3.16
C ILE A 26 -18.45 -4.03 -4.11
N THR A 27 -18.50 -3.13 -5.08
CA THR A 27 -17.37 -2.85 -5.99
C THR A 27 -16.73 -1.53 -5.60
N THR A 28 -15.43 -1.53 -5.33
CA THR A 28 -14.66 -0.33 -4.97
C THR A 28 -13.36 -0.27 -5.75
N ASP A 29 -12.73 0.89 -5.82
CA ASP A 29 -11.32 0.96 -6.21
C ASP A 29 -10.41 0.22 -5.21
N ASN A 30 -9.10 0.23 -5.48
CA ASN A 30 -8.07 -0.42 -4.67
C ASN A 30 -7.42 0.53 -3.65
N GLY A 31 -8.00 1.70 -3.38
CA GLY A 31 -7.52 2.60 -2.35
C GLY A 31 -7.45 1.90 -0.98
N PRO A 32 -6.36 2.06 -0.21
CA PRO A 32 -6.12 1.24 0.97
C PRO A 32 -7.22 1.37 2.03
N ASP A 33 -7.64 2.61 2.31
CA ASP A 33 -8.69 2.90 3.31
C ASP A 33 -10.06 2.35 2.89
N ILE A 34 -10.46 2.53 1.63
CA ILE A 34 -11.76 2.03 1.14
C ILE A 34 -11.76 0.51 0.98
N ARG A 35 -10.64 -0.08 0.56
CA ARG A 35 -10.45 -1.52 0.53
C ARG A 35 -10.60 -2.11 1.94
N ALA A 36 -9.93 -1.53 2.93
CA ALA A 36 -10.05 -1.97 4.32
C ALA A 36 -11.48 -1.78 4.86
N ALA A 37 -12.14 -0.67 4.54
CA ALA A 37 -13.53 -0.42 4.94
C ALA A 37 -14.53 -1.40 4.29
N ALA A 38 -14.36 -1.70 3.00
CA ALA A 38 -15.29 -2.49 2.20
C ALA A 38 -15.06 -4.02 2.30
N SER A 39 -13.93 -4.47 2.85
CA SER A 39 -13.63 -5.89 3.03
C SER A 39 -14.27 -6.50 4.29
N THR A 40 -15.08 -5.74 5.02
CA THR A 40 -15.83 -6.25 6.17
C THR A 40 -17.05 -7.05 5.75
N THR A 41 -17.43 -8.05 6.55
CA THR A 41 -18.59 -8.93 6.29
C THR A 41 -19.92 -8.18 6.18
N ASP A 42 -20.02 -6.97 6.74
CA ASP A 42 -21.20 -6.10 6.71
C ASP A 42 -21.66 -5.73 5.28
N PHE A 43 -20.79 -5.88 4.27
CA PHE A 43 -21.07 -5.49 2.88
C PHE A 43 -20.96 -6.67 1.89
N GLY A 44 -20.95 -7.90 2.39
CA GLY A 44 -20.76 -9.09 1.57
C GLY A 44 -19.36 -9.17 0.96
N ILE A 45 -19.27 -9.59 -0.31
CA ILE A 45 -17.98 -9.78 -1.00
C ILE A 45 -17.52 -8.46 -1.63
N ARG A 46 -16.28 -8.06 -1.35
CA ARG A 46 -15.64 -6.94 -2.07
C ARG A 46 -15.10 -7.40 -3.43
N LEU A 47 -15.45 -6.67 -4.48
CA LEU A 47 -14.88 -6.77 -5.83
C LEU A 47 -14.05 -5.52 -6.16
N SER A 48 -12.95 -5.69 -6.90
CA SER A 48 -12.20 -4.52 -7.42
C SER A 48 -12.95 -3.90 -8.59
N CYS A 49 -12.85 -2.58 -8.71
CA CYS A 49 -13.41 -1.83 -9.81
C CYS A 49 -12.54 -2.01 -11.06
N VAL A 50 -13.03 -2.79 -12.03
CA VAL A 50 -12.33 -3.05 -13.30
C VAL A 50 -11.97 -1.76 -14.04
N ALA A 51 -12.83 -0.74 -13.98
CA ALA A 51 -12.54 0.55 -14.61
C ALA A 51 -11.34 1.25 -13.97
N HIS A 52 -11.19 1.15 -12.65
CA HIS A 52 -10.03 1.68 -11.94
C HIS A 52 -8.77 0.87 -12.27
N ASP A 53 -8.87 -0.46 -12.29
CA ASP A 53 -7.76 -1.36 -12.62
C ASP A 53 -7.24 -1.11 -14.05
N LEU A 54 -8.16 -0.94 -15.02
CA LEU A 54 -7.83 -0.60 -16.39
C LEU A 54 -7.16 0.78 -16.49
N ASN A 55 -7.69 1.77 -15.78
CA ASN A 55 -7.10 3.11 -15.78
C ASN A 55 -5.68 3.09 -15.21
N LEU A 56 -5.43 2.38 -14.09
CA LEU A 56 -4.08 2.22 -13.55
C LEU A 56 -3.15 1.54 -14.56
N THR A 57 -3.62 0.49 -15.22
CA THR A 57 -2.85 -0.24 -16.24
C THR A 57 -2.45 0.67 -17.41
N ILE A 58 -3.38 1.47 -17.92
CA ILE A 58 -3.11 2.41 -19.02
C ILE A 58 -2.13 3.50 -18.57
N GLN A 59 -2.32 4.06 -17.38
CA GLN A 59 -1.41 5.08 -16.85
C GLN A 59 0.01 4.56 -16.68
N SER A 60 0.18 3.34 -16.14
CA SER A 60 1.48 2.69 -16.02
C SER A 60 2.14 2.48 -17.39
N ALA A 61 1.40 1.93 -18.36
CA ALA A 61 1.93 1.67 -19.71
C ALA A 61 2.34 2.96 -20.45
N LEU A 62 1.58 4.04 -20.28
CA LEU A 62 1.92 5.33 -20.88
C LEU A 62 3.17 5.95 -20.23
N TRP A 63 3.33 5.80 -18.92
CA TRP A 63 4.47 6.35 -18.18
C TRP A 63 5.79 5.61 -18.47
N GLU A 64 5.74 4.28 -18.62
CA GLU A 64 6.91 3.46 -18.99
C GLU A 64 7.40 3.76 -20.41
N ASN A 65 6.49 4.00 -21.35
CA ASN A 65 6.82 4.40 -22.72
C ASN A 65 7.43 5.81 -22.83
N THR A 66 7.20 6.69 -21.85
CA THR A 66 7.83 8.01 -21.83
C THR A 66 9.21 8.00 -21.18
N LYS A 67 9.44 7.14 -20.18
CA LYS A 67 10.77 7.03 -19.53
C LYS A 67 11.84 6.41 -20.43
N SER A 68 11.45 5.46 -21.27
CA SER A 68 12.36 4.75 -22.17
C SER A 68 12.81 5.57 -23.39
N ARG A 69 12.45 6.87 -23.49
CA ARG A 69 12.86 7.75 -24.60
C ARG A 69 13.85 8.83 -24.19
N ASP A 70 14.06 9.04 -22.89
CA ASP A 70 14.93 10.10 -22.37
C ASP A 70 16.33 9.58 -21.95
N ASP A 71 16.55 8.26 -21.95
CA ASP A 71 17.82 7.63 -21.49
C ASP A 71 18.71 7.07 -22.63
N ASP A 72 18.31 7.19 -23.91
CA ASP A 72 19.03 6.58 -25.06
C ASP A 72 19.87 7.57 -25.90
N ASP A 73 20.03 8.83 -25.49
CA ASP A 73 20.66 9.90 -26.31
C ASP A 73 21.99 10.43 -25.74
N ASP A 74 22.78 9.58 -25.07
CA ASP A 74 24.17 9.91 -24.72
C ASP A 74 25.06 8.66 -24.77
N HIS A 75 25.66 8.40 -25.94
CA HIS A 75 27.02 7.87 -26.15
C HIS A 75 27.18 7.26 -27.56
N GLN A 76 27.45 8.12 -28.55
CA GLN A 76 28.27 7.74 -29.70
C GLN A 76 29.27 8.84 -30.06
N GLN A 77 30.54 8.61 -29.71
CA GLN A 77 31.80 9.00 -30.39
C GLN A 77 32.93 8.89 -29.35
N GLN A 78 34.15 8.42 -29.61
CA GLN A 78 34.78 7.57 -30.62
C GLN A 78 36.17 7.26 -30.03
N GLU A 79 36.85 6.26 -30.57
CA GLU A 79 38.01 5.57 -30.03
C GLU A 79 39.33 6.37 -30.00
N ASN A 80 40.28 5.82 -29.21
CA ASN A 80 41.75 5.84 -29.31
C ASN A 80 42.53 7.07 -28.78
N ASP A 81 43.31 6.86 -27.71
CA ASP A 81 44.78 6.82 -27.82
C ASP A 81 45.42 6.26 -26.52
N ASP A 82 46.44 5.44 -26.72
CA ASP A 82 47.23 4.72 -25.71
C ASP A 82 47.84 5.62 -24.64
N ASN A 83 47.73 5.24 -23.36
CA ASN A 83 48.87 5.41 -22.45
C ASN A 83 48.84 4.41 -21.27
N ILE A 84 49.77 3.47 -21.32
CA ILE A 84 50.17 2.63 -20.19
C ILE A 84 50.91 3.50 -19.17
N SER A 85 50.47 3.49 -17.91
CA SER A 85 51.36 3.67 -16.77
C SER A 85 50.85 2.87 -15.58
N ILE A 86 51.58 1.80 -15.26
CA ILE A 86 51.50 1.01 -14.05
C ILE A 86 52.03 1.86 -12.88
N ALA A 87 51.30 1.92 -11.76
CA ALA A 87 51.91 2.02 -10.44
C ALA A 87 50.92 1.56 -9.35
N ASP A 88 51.47 0.74 -8.47
CA ASP A 88 50.90 0.03 -7.33
C ASP A 88 50.23 0.91 -6.24
N GLY A 89 49.35 0.31 -5.44
CA GLY A 89 49.07 0.81 -4.08
C GLY A 89 47.65 0.57 -3.56
N GLU A 90 47.49 -0.52 -2.79
CA GLU A 90 46.81 -0.66 -1.48
C GLU A 90 45.86 0.51 -1.05
N ASP A 91 44.63 0.32 -0.57
CA ASP A 91 44.14 -0.53 0.51
C ASP A 91 42.59 -0.63 0.46
N ILE A 92 42.06 -1.79 0.85
CA ILE A 92 40.64 -2.02 1.12
C ILE A 92 40.41 -1.92 2.63
N PRO A 93 39.49 -1.08 3.14
CA PRO A 93 38.93 -1.29 4.46
C PRO A 93 37.65 -2.13 4.34
N GLU A 94 37.74 -3.39 4.79
CA GLU A 94 36.60 -4.11 5.36
C GLU A 94 36.23 -3.47 6.70
N GLU A 95 35.00 -2.98 6.82
CA GLU A 95 34.22 -2.68 8.04
C GLU A 95 33.13 -1.70 7.56
N TYR A 96 31.83 -2.01 7.53
CA TYR A 96 30.98 -2.40 8.65
C TYR A 96 29.81 -3.27 8.16
N LEU A 97 29.78 -4.51 8.63
CA LEU A 97 28.53 -5.20 8.91
C LEU A 97 27.90 -4.60 10.18
N ASN A 98 26.62 -4.94 10.39
CA ASN A 98 25.85 -4.85 11.64
C ASN A 98 25.23 -3.44 11.95
N GLU A 99 23.96 -3.27 12.31
CA GLU A 99 22.88 -4.17 12.74
C GLU A 99 21.50 -3.62 12.38
N SER A 100 20.61 -4.53 11.99
CA SER A 100 19.17 -4.42 12.21
C SER A 100 18.86 -4.31 13.71
N SER A 101 18.04 -3.36 14.14
CA SER A 101 17.16 -3.59 15.28
C SER A 101 15.86 -2.81 15.18
N SER A 102 14.81 -3.61 15.13
CA SER A 102 13.40 -3.31 15.33
C SER A 102 13.10 -3.15 16.82
N GLU A 103 12.45 -2.07 17.24
CA GLU A 103 11.68 -2.06 18.48
C GLU A 103 10.33 -1.36 18.28
N ASN A 104 9.32 -2.21 18.07
CA ASN A 104 7.94 -1.95 18.41
C ASN A 104 7.83 -1.99 19.95
N GLU A 105 7.29 -0.96 20.57
CA GLU A 105 6.58 -1.11 21.84
C GLU A 105 5.16 -0.57 21.69
N GLU A 106 4.24 -1.51 21.43
CA GLU A 106 2.81 -1.29 21.58
C GLU A 106 2.45 -1.26 23.07
N ALA A 107 1.69 -0.22 23.40
CA ALA A 107 0.97 -0.08 24.65
C ALA A 107 -0.08 -1.17 24.82
N LEU A 108 -0.15 -1.78 26.01
CA LEU A 108 -1.28 -2.60 26.43
C LEU A 108 -1.85 -2.06 27.75
N THR A 109 -2.83 -1.17 27.63
CA THR A 109 -3.70 -0.76 28.74
C THR A 109 -4.72 -1.87 29.01
N LYS A 110 -4.54 -2.61 30.11
CA LYS A 110 -5.59 -3.45 30.70
C LYS A 110 -6.64 -2.54 31.34
N SER A 111 -7.79 -2.41 30.69
CA SER A 111 -9.04 -1.95 31.28
C SER A 111 -9.93 -3.17 31.46
N THR A 112 -9.94 -3.72 32.66
CA THR A 112 -10.99 -4.61 33.16
C THR A 112 -12.14 -3.73 33.62
N ILE A 113 -13.26 -3.79 32.90
CA ILE A 113 -14.54 -3.28 33.37
C ILE A 113 -15.33 -4.52 33.80
N ASP A 114 -15.61 -4.54 35.09
CA ASP A 114 -16.57 -5.39 35.75
C ASP A 114 -17.97 -4.98 35.29
N ASP A 115 -18.81 -5.93 34.88
CA ASP A 115 -20.26 -5.75 34.85
C ASP A 115 -20.89 -6.96 35.54
N ASP A 116 -21.14 -6.72 36.83
CA ASP A 116 -22.04 -7.45 37.70
C ASP A 116 -23.49 -7.33 37.23
N ASP A 117 -24.25 -8.37 37.57
CA ASP A 117 -25.67 -8.39 37.94
C ASP A 117 -26.68 -7.53 37.15
N GLU A 118 -27.67 -8.21 36.56
CA GLU A 118 -29.02 -8.17 37.16
C GLU A 118 -29.89 -9.32 36.62
N LYS A 119 -30.32 -10.18 37.54
CA LYS A 119 -31.58 -10.94 37.44
C LYS A 119 -32.72 -9.95 37.65
N GLU A 120 -33.84 -10.13 36.97
CA GLU A 120 -35.14 -10.22 37.63
C GLU A 120 -36.24 -10.71 36.65
N GLU A 121 -36.95 -11.72 37.15
CA GLU A 121 -38.33 -12.23 36.89
C GLU A 121 -38.84 -12.51 35.47
#